data_AF-A0A8C3MIS5-F1
#
_entry.id   AF-A0A8C3MIS5-F1
#
_cell.length_a   1.000
_cell.length_b   1.000
_cell.length_c   1.000
_cell.angle_alpha   90.00
_cell.angle_beta   90.00
_cell.angle_gamma   90.00
#
_symmetry.space_group_name_H-M   'P 1'
#
loop_
_entity.id
_entity.type
_entity.pdbx_description
1 polymer ?
#
loop_
_entity_poly.entity_id
_entity_poly.type
_entity_poly.pdbx_seq_one_letter_code
_entity_poly.pdbx_strand_id
1 'polypeptide(L)'
;MSLVAMATDPELQWVSLWLRVRWAAVLVLLLSSLVMLLLPLDNQCQAVLKGLSLLRNRLGSSSGISRIMGQSTELSVTSRGLELLVLKGKASPEVKLEARAALNQALEMKRQGKREKAHKLFLYALKMDPDYVDALNEFGIFSEEEKDILQADYLYSKALTISPHNEKALSNRGRTLPLVEEIDQRYFSIIDSKVKKVMAIPKGNSALRRVMEESYYHHIYHTVAIEGNTLTLSEIRHIIETRYAVPGKSLAEQNEVLGMHAALKFVNTTLVSRIGSVTSRDILDIHRRVLGYADPVEAGRFRATQVLRGPPHPAAPAGRGEADGGVRAVDELGGCQQPAPRGVRGAGALQAGLHPPLRGRQRPHLAAADEPDPDAGGVPAHHHPQGAEG
;
A
#
# COMPACT_ATOMS: atom_id res chain seq x y z
N MET A 1 27.01 -16.64 98.87
CA MET A 1 26.84 -17.87 98.06
C MET A 1 25.88 -17.54 96.93
N SER A 2 26.43 -17.64 95.72
CA SER A 2 25.88 -17.67 94.35
C SER A 2 24.62 -16.85 94.00
N LEU A 3 24.70 -15.83 93.13
CA LEU A 3 24.80 -15.89 91.65
C LEU A 3 23.67 -16.70 91.00
N VAL A 4 22.69 -16.01 90.42
CA VAL A 4 22.20 -16.25 89.05
C VAL A 4 21.69 -14.91 88.50
N ALA A 5 22.48 -14.27 87.65
CA ALA A 5 22.00 -13.23 86.74
C ALA A 5 21.29 -13.93 85.58
N MET A 6 19.97 -13.76 85.46
CA MET A 6 19.24 -14.22 84.26
C MET A 6 19.47 -13.20 83.14
N ALA A 7 20.28 -13.60 82.18
CA ALA A 7 20.54 -12.91 80.94
C ALA A 7 19.22 -12.73 80.16
N THR A 8 18.91 -11.50 79.79
CA THR A 8 17.92 -11.24 78.73
C THR A 8 18.62 -11.47 77.39
N ASP A 9 18.28 -12.57 76.74
CA ASP A 9 18.87 -12.98 75.47
C ASP A 9 18.68 -11.89 74.39
N PRO A 10 19.77 -11.37 73.78
CA PRO A 10 19.68 -10.34 72.75
C PRO A 10 19.02 -10.83 71.44
N GLU A 11 18.92 -12.15 71.23
CA GLU A 11 18.39 -12.78 70.01
C GLU A 11 16.88 -12.54 69.79
N LEU A 12 16.05 -12.49 70.84
CA LEU A 12 14.59 -12.33 70.68
C LEU A 12 14.16 -10.90 70.30
N GLN A 13 14.96 -9.88 70.68
CA GLN A 13 14.68 -8.50 70.32
C GLN A 13 14.86 -8.28 68.80
N TRP A 14 15.91 -8.88 68.21
CA TRP A 14 16.15 -8.80 66.78
C TRP A 14 15.03 -9.46 65.97
N VAL A 15 14.53 -10.64 66.37
CA VAL A 15 13.43 -11.31 65.65
C VAL A 15 12.16 -10.45 65.65
N SER A 16 11.83 -9.81 66.79
CA SER A 16 10.67 -8.91 66.90
C SER A 16 10.82 -7.64 66.05
N LEU A 17 12.04 -7.09 65.95
CA LEU A 17 12.36 -5.92 65.14
C LEU A 17 12.31 -6.26 63.65
N TRP A 18 12.88 -7.39 63.24
CA TRP A 18 12.84 -7.89 61.88
C TRP A 18 11.41 -8.19 61.41
N LEU A 19 10.57 -8.74 62.28
CA LEU A 19 9.17 -8.99 61.96
C LEU A 19 8.40 -7.67 61.81
N ARG A 20 8.61 -6.69 62.71
CA ARG A 20 8.00 -5.34 62.60
C ARG A 20 8.45 -4.60 61.34
N VAL A 21 9.72 -4.70 60.95
CA VAL A 21 10.25 -4.10 59.72
C VAL A 21 9.66 -4.78 58.47
N ARG A 22 9.51 -6.11 58.47
CA ARG A 22 8.84 -6.83 57.36
C ARG A 22 7.37 -6.43 57.23
N TRP A 23 6.63 -6.35 58.32
CA TRP A 23 5.24 -5.92 58.28
C TRP A 23 5.10 -4.44 57.90
N ALA A 24 6.01 -3.57 58.34
CA ALA A 24 6.04 -2.18 57.89
C ALA A 24 6.28 -2.06 56.38
N ALA A 25 7.20 -2.84 55.81
CA ALA A 25 7.44 -2.86 54.37
C ALA A 25 6.23 -3.37 53.57
N VAL A 26 5.54 -4.40 54.06
CA VAL A 26 4.30 -4.91 53.44
C VAL A 26 3.17 -3.89 53.53
N LEU A 27 3.06 -3.18 54.65
CA LEU A 27 2.03 -2.16 54.87
C LEU A 27 2.28 -0.91 54.02
N VAL A 28 3.55 -0.53 53.81
CA VAL A 28 3.94 0.52 52.84
C VAL A 28 3.63 0.11 51.41
N LEU A 29 3.88 -1.14 51.03
CA LEU A 29 3.53 -1.65 49.68
C LEU A 29 2.01 -1.66 49.46
N LEU A 30 1.24 -2.13 50.45
CA LEU A 30 -0.22 -2.13 50.38
C LEU A 30 -0.81 -0.70 50.35
N LEU A 31 -0.28 0.21 51.17
CA LEU A 31 -0.69 1.62 51.14
C LEU A 31 -0.29 2.30 49.83
N SER A 32 0.88 1.98 49.26
CA SER A 32 1.28 2.51 47.96
C SER A 32 0.37 2.02 46.82
N SER A 33 -0.07 0.76 46.89
CA SER A 33 -1.04 0.18 45.96
C SER A 33 -2.43 0.78 46.13
N LEU A 34 -2.84 1.10 47.35
CA LEU A 34 -4.13 1.72 47.66
C LEU A 34 -4.16 3.20 47.24
N VAL A 35 -3.06 3.93 47.40
CA VAL A 35 -2.87 5.30 46.92
C VAL A 35 -2.91 5.36 45.38
N MET A 36 -2.34 4.37 44.69
CA MET A 36 -2.46 4.24 43.23
C MET A 36 -3.88 3.96 42.74
N LEU A 37 -4.75 3.37 43.58
CA LEU A 37 -6.15 3.09 43.24
C LEU A 37 -7.09 4.28 43.55
N LEU A 38 -6.68 5.18 44.47
CA LEU A 38 -7.48 6.31 44.95
C LEU A 38 -7.10 7.67 44.34
N LEU A 39 -6.02 7.75 43.55
CA LEU A 39 -5.70 8.95 42.78
C LEU A 39 -6.62 9.05 41.55
N PRO A 40 -7.36 10.17 41.37
CA PRO A 40 -8.17 10.38 40.18
C PRO A 40 -7.24 10.38 38.96
N LEU A 41 -7.62 9.64 37.92
CA LEU A 41 -6.84 9.44 36.71
C LEU A 41 -6.83 10.73 35.87
N ASP A 42 -6.04 11.70 36.30
CA ASP A 42 -5.88 12.98 35.61
C ASP A 42 -4.82 12.87 34.52
N ASN A 43 -5.02 13.62 33.42
CA ASN A 43 -4.43 13.42 32.09
C ASN A 43 -2.88 13.44 32.00
N GLN A 44 -2.16 13.69 33.10
CA GLN A 44 -0.70 13.76 33.12
C GLN A 44 0.01 12.40 33.31
N CYS A 45 -0.66 11.39 33.89
CA CYS A 45 -0.04 10.07 34.10
C CYS A 45 0.13 9.26 32.79
N GLN A 46 -0.68 9.52 31.76
CA GLN A 46 -0.51 8.88 30.45
C GLN A 46 0.78 9.32 29.73
N ALA A 47 1.28 10.53 29.99
CA ALA A 47 2.53 11.01 29.39
C ALA A 47 3.76 10.32 30.01
N VAL A 48 3.76 10.12 31.32
CA VAL A 48 4.87 9.48 32.04
C VAL A 48 4.93 7.97 31.76
N LEU A 49 3.78 7.29 31.62
CA LEU A 49 3.71 5.89 31.22
C LEU A 49 4.16 5.68 29.75
N LYS A 50 3.83 6.62 28.84
CA LYS A 50 4.37 6.62 27.48
C LYS A 50 5.89 6.83 27.47
N GLY A 51 6.42 7.71 28.31
CA GLY A 51 7.86 7.94 28.47
C GLY A 51 8.63 6.71 28.99
N LEU A 52 8.07 5.99 29.95
CA LEU A 52 8.66 4.75 30.48
C LEU A 52 8.61 3.57 29.49
N SER A 53 7.59 3.50 28.63
CA SER A 53 7.53 2.50 27.56
C SER A 53 8.60 2.72 26.47
N LEU A 54 8.99 3.97 26.23
CA LEU A 54 10.05 4.35 25.28
C LEU A 54 11.45 4.03 25.81
N LEU A 55 11.68 4.12 27.13
CA LEU A 55 12.96 3.80 27.76
C LEU A 55 13.22 2.30 27.87
N ARG A 56 12.18 1.46 27.98
CA ARG A 56 12.33 0.00 27.99
C ARG A 56 12.81 -0.59 26.65
N ASN A 57 12.58 0.11 25.54
CA ASN A 57 13.07 -0.32 24.22
C ASN A 57 14.54 0.02 23.93
N ARG A 58 15.27 0.67 24.86
CA ARG A 58 16.69 1.02 24.67
C ARG A 58 17.69 0.18 25.48
N LEU A 59 17.26 -0.80 26.29
CA LEU A 59 18.17 -1.64 27.08
C LEU A 59 18.04 -3.16 26.85
N GLY A 60 17.31 -3.60 25.82
CA GLY A 60 17.22 -5.01 25.43
C GLY A 60 17.76 -5.27 24.04
N SER A 61 19.09 -5.31 23.88
CA SER A 61 19.73 -5.81 22.65
C SER A 61 19.85 -7.33 22.74
N SER A 62 19.08 -8.08 21.93
CA SER A 62 19.62 -8.97 20.88
C SER A 62 18.54 -9.93 20.36
N SER A 63 18.54 -10.13 19.04
CA SER A 63 17.95 -11.26 18.30
C SER A 63 16.42 -11.27 18.13
N GLY A 64 15.95 -10.72 17.00
CA GLY A 64 14.58 -10.95 16.52
C GLY A 64 14.12 -9.95 15.46
N ILE A 65 14.06 -10.38 14.21
CA ILE A 65 13.65 -9.62 13.02
C ILE A 65 12.24 -9.04 13.23
N SER A 66 12.12 -7.72 13.38
CA SER A 66 10.85 -7.01 13.27
C SER A 66 10.70 -6.42 11.86
N ARG A 67 9.72 -6.94 11.12
CA ARG A 67 9.27 -6.41 9.82
C ARG A 67 8.78 -4.97 10.02
N ILE A 68 9.50 -4.01 9.46
CA ILE A 68 9.04 -2.64 9.34
C ILE A 68 8.12 -2.58 8.10
N MET A 69 6.81 -2.73 8.32
CA MET A 69 5.80 -2.38 7.32
C MET A 69 5.58 -0.86 7.34
N GLY A 70 6.38 -0.14 6.56
CA GLY A 70 6.08 1.24 6.16
C GLY A 70 5.28 1.23 4.86
N GLN A 71 3.95 1.18 4.95
CA GLN A 71 3.06 1.32 3.81
C GLN A 71 2.86 2.80 3.46
N SER A 72 3.61 3.29 2.47
CA SER A 72 3.37 4.58 1.82
C SER A 72 1.97 4.57 1.20
N THR A 73 1.24 5.66 1.38
CA THR A 73 0.01 5.96 0.65
C THR A 73 0.34 6.19 -0.81
N GLU A 74 0.23 5.14 -1.63
CA GLU A 74 0.29 5.25 -3.09
C GLU A 74 -0.95 5.99 -3.59
N LEU A 75 -0.86 7.32 -3.65
CA LEU A 75 -1.72 8.17 -4.45
C LEU A 75 -0.80 9.09 -5.26
N SER A 76 -0.77 8.80 -6.57
CA SER A 76 -0.11 9.57 -7.64
C SER A 76 1.41 9.68 -7.60
N VAL A 77 2.10 8.62 -8.06
CA VAL A 77 3.25 8.83 -8.94
C VAL A 77 2.75 8.46 -10.34
N THR A 78 2.64 9.43 -11.24
CA THR A 78 2.51 9.15 -12.68
C THR A 78 3.87 8.70 -13.21
N SER A 79 4.31 7.56 -12.70
CA SER A 79 5.54 6.89 -13.09
C SER A 79 5.22 6.09 -14.35
N ARG A 80 5.35 6.73 -15.52
CA ARG A 80 5.45 5.97 -16.78
C ARG A 80 6.85 5.36 -17.00
N GLY A 81 7.75 5.45 -16.02
CA GLY A 81 9.12 4.94 -16.12
C GLY A 81 9.63 4.08 -14.95
N LEU A 82 8.96 4.05 -13.80
CA LEU A 82 9.46 3.37 -12.59
C LEU A 82 8.87 1.96 -12.36
N GLU A 83 7.79 1.59 -13.05
CA GLU A 83 7.12 0.28 -12.91
C GLU A 83 7.93 -0.90 -13.48
N LEU A 84 9.00 -0.66 -14.24
CA LEU A 84 9.82 -1.71 -14.85
C LEU A 84 10.97 -2.20 -13.95
N LEU A 85 10.96 -1.85 -12.66
CA LEU A 85 12.06 -2.09 -11.72
C LEU A 85 11.90 -3.33 -10.84
N VAL A 86 10.95 -4.21 -11.12
CA VAL A 86 10.70 -5.38 -10.27
C VAL A 86 11.48 -6.62 -10.75
N LEU A 87 12.67 -6.76 -10.16
CA LEU A 87 13.41 -7.99 -9.81
C LEU A 87 13.88 -8.91 -10.95
N LYS A 88 15.06 -8.58 -11.50
CA LYS A 88 16.04 -9.57 -11.97
C LYS A 88 16.83 -10.09 -10.75
N GLY A 89 17.17 -11.38 -10.72
CA GLY A 89 17.90 -12.03 -9.62
C GLY A 89 19.19 -11.30 -9.23
N LYS A 90 19.63 -11.45 -7.96
CA LYS A 90 20.80 -10.79 -7.34
C LYS A 90 21.82 -10.32 -8.38
N ALA A 91 21.88 -9.01 -8.60
CA ALA A 91 22.69 -8.40 -9.66
C ALA A 91 24.12 -8.97 -9.64
N SER A 92 24.57 -9.50 -10.78
CA SER A 92 25.93 -9.98 -10.95
C SER A 92 26.91 -8.84 -10.63
N PRO A 93 28.15 -9.13 -10.20
CA PRO A 93 29.12 -8.08 -9.88
C PRO A 93 29.35 -7.11 -11.07
N GLU A 94 29.20 -7.59 -12.31
CA GLU A 94 29.26 -6.79 -13.53
C GLU A 94 28.10 -5.79 -13.64
N VAL A 95 26.86 -6.23 -13.38
CA VAL A 95 25.67 -5.36 -13.41
C VAL A 95 25.76 -4.25 -12.34
N LYS A 96 26.32 -4.56 -11.17
CA LYS A 96 26.57 -3.56 -10.13
C LYS A 96 27.62 -2.53 -10.54
N LEU A 97 28.64 -2.96 -11.27
CA LEU A 97 29.67 -2.07 -11.80
C LEU A 97 29.10 -1.14 -12.87
N GLU A 98 28.24 -1.67 -13.76
CA GLU A 98 27.51 -0.87 -14.75
C GLU A 98 26.58 0.16 -14.10
N ALA A 99 25.82 -0.23 -13.07
CA ALA A 99 24.98 0.70 -12.31
C ALA A 99 25.79 1.83 -11.66
N ARG A 100 26.96 1.51 -11.11
CA ARG A 100 27.89 2.50 -10.54
C ARG A 100 28.46 3.44 -11.61
N ALA A 101 28.84 2.91 -12.77
CA ALA A 101 29.32 3.71 -13.89
C ALA A 101 28.23 4.67 -14.39
N ALA A 102 27.00 4.19 -14.53
CA ALA A 102 25.84 5.00 -14.89
C ALA A 102 25.57 6.12 -13.88
N LEU A 103 25.67 5.85 -12.58
CA LEU A 103 25.53 6.87 -11.53
C LEU A 103 26.59 7.97 -11.67
N ASN A 104 27.86 7.59 -11.84
CA ASN A 104 28.93 8.57 -12.03
C ASN A 104 28.68 9.45 -13.26
N GLN A 105 28.20 8.86 -14.35
CA GLN A 105 27.84 9.61 -15.55
C GLN A 105 26.64 10.53 -15.30
N ALA A 106 25.63 10.10 -14.54
CA ALA A 106 24.48 10.91 -14.16
C ALA A 106 24.91 12.15 -13.36
N LEU A 107 25.80 11.97 -12.39
CA LEU A 107 26.37 13.05 -11.59
C LEU A 107 27.17 14.04 -12.45
N GLU A 108 27.94 13.55 -13.42
CA GLU A 108 28.68 14.42 -14.34
C GLU A 108 27.73 15.20 -15.26
N MET A 109 26.69 14.56 -15.81
CA MET A 109 25.67 15.24 -16.61
C MET A 109 24.90 16.29 -15.79
N LYS A 110 24.63 16.00 -14.52
CA LYS A 110 24.06 16.96 -13.55
C LYS A 110 24.98 18.16 -13.37
N ARG A 111 26.28 17.96 -13.15
CA ARG A 111 27.28 19.05 -13.03
C ARG A 111 27.38 19.90 -14.30
N GLN A 112 27.18 19.30 -15.47
CA GLN A 112 27.14 19.98 -16.76
C GLN A 112 25.80 20.69 -17.04
N GLY A 113 24.82 20.62 -16.13
CA GLY A 113 23.48 21.20 -16.30
C GLY A 113 22.57 20.46 -17.29
N LYS A 114 22.97 19.28 -17.78
CA LYS A 114 22.20 18.47 -18.74
C LYS A 114 21.17 17.60 -18.00
N ARG A 115 20.12 18.25 -17.48
CA ARG A 115 19.12 17.66 -16.57
C ARG A 115 18.40 16.44 -17.13
N GLU A 116 17.93 16.48 -18.37
CA GLU A 116 17.16 15.38 -18.97
C GLU A 116 18.03 14.14 -19.17
N LYS A 117 19.30 14.34 -19.54
CA LYS A 117 20.27 13.25 -19.68
C LYS A 117 20.64 12.65 -18.32
N ALA A 118 20.86 13.50 -17.32
CA ALA A 118 21.09 13.06 -15.94
C ALA A 118 19.92 12.21 -15.43
N HIS A 119 18.69 12.68 -15.62
CA HIS A 119 17.47 11.95 -15.23
C HIS A 119 17.40 10.56 -15.89
N LYS A 120 17.62 10.47 -17.21
CA LYS A 120 17.64 9.18 -17.93
C LYS A 120 18.73 8.24 -17.40
N LEU A 121 19.91 8.77 -17.07
CA LEU A 121 21.02 7.97 -16.52
C LEU A 121 20.75 7.50 -15.08
N PHE A 122 20.09 8.31 -14.25
CA PHE A 122 19.63 7.87 -12.93
C PHE A 122 18.62 6.73 -13.03
N LEU A 123 17.62 6.86 -13.91
CA LEU A 123 16.67 5.78 -14.17
C LEU A 123 17.36 4.52 -14.69
N TYR A 124 18.36 4.68 -15.56
CA TYR A 124 19.15 3.56 -16.06
C TYR A 124 19.94 2.87 -14.94
N ALA A 125 20.60 3.63 -14.06
CA ALA A 125 21.32 3.08 -12.90
C ALA A 125 20.39 2.25 -12.00
N LEU A 126 19.19 2.76 -11.72
CA LEU A 126 18.17 2.05 -10.94
C LEU A 126 17.53 0.87 -11.68
N LYS A 127 17.51 0.89 -13.01
CA LYS A 127 17.10 -0.24 -13.84
C LYS A 127 18.08 -1.39 -13.78
N MET A 128 19.38 -1.09 -13.71
CA MET A 128 20.43 -2.10 -13.57
C MET A 128 20.48 -2.66 -12.16
N ASP A 129 20.45 -1.79 -11.14
CA ASP A 129 20.39 -2.20 -9.73
C ASP A 129 19.29 -1.41 -9.00
N PRO A 130 18.08 -1.98 -8.87
CA PRO A 130 16.95 -1.36 -8.16
C PRO A 130 17.19 -1.11 -6.68
N ASP A 131 18.15 -1.82 -6.08
CA ASP A 131 18.49 -1.77 -4.66
C ASP A 131 19.74 -0.91 -4.41
N TYR A 132 20.22 -0.18 -5.42
CA TYR A 132 21.41 0.65 -5.30
C TYR A 132 21.14 1.92 -4.48
N VAL A 133 21.47 1.84 -3.19
CA VAL A 133 21.19 2.88 -2.18
C VAL A 133 21.79 4.23 -2.53
N ASP A 134 23.04 4.29 -3.03
CA ASP A 134 23.66 5.57 -3.38
C ASP A 134 22.96 6.23 -4.58
N ALA A 135 22.59 5.45 -5.60
CA ALA A 135 21.85 5.97 -6.75
C ALA A 135 20.45 6.46 -6.34
N LEU A 136 19.76 5.76 -5.43
CA LEU A 136 18.48 6.22 -4.89
C LEU A 136 18.62 7.55 -4.16
N ASN A 137 19.65 7.70 -3.32
CA ASN A 137 19.87 8.94 -2.57
C ASN A 137 20.27 10.11 -3.49
N GLU A 138 21.20 9.91 -4.42
CA GLU A 138 21.63 10.95 -5.36
C GLU A 138 20.51 11.36 -6.34
N PHE A 139 19.69 10.39 -6.77
CA PHE A 139 18.51 10.68 -7.58
C PHE A 139 17.44 11.43 -6.79
N GLY A 140 17.29 11.14 -5.49
CA GLY A 140 16.45 11.91 -4.58
C GLY A 140 16.89 13.37 -4.52
N ILE A 141 18.19 13.62 -4.30
CA ILE A 141 18.75 14.98 -4.26
C ILE A 141 18.52 15.71 -5.59
N PHE A 142 18.73 15.02 -6.72
CA PHE A 142 18.44 15.56 -8.04
C PHE A 142 16.94 15.89 -8.21
N SER A 143 16.04 15.05 -7.71
CA SER A 143 14.59 15.29 -7.80
C SER A 143 14.15 16.51 -6.97
N GLU A 144 14.79 16.76 -5.83
CA GLU A 144 14.56 17.96 -5.04
C GLU A 144 15.00 19.25 -5.75
N GLU A 145 16.11 19.20 -6.50
CA GLU A 145 16.55 20.33 -7.33
C GLU A 145 15.55 20.63 -8.45
N GLU A 146 14.87 19.60 -8.97
CA GLU A 146 13.75 19.74 -9.92
C GLU A 146 12.41 20.10 -9.27
N LYS A 147 12.40 20.32 -7.93
CA LYS A 147 11.21 20.61 -7.11
C LYS A 147 10.18 19.48 -7.04
N ASP A 148 10.57 18.26 -7.41
CA ASP A 148 9.74 17.07 -7.22
C ASP A 148 10.03 16.43 -5.85
N ILE A 149 9.44 17.05 -4.81
CA ILE A 149 9.62 16.66 -3.41
C ILE A 149 9.00 15.28 -3.12
N LEU A 150 7.89 14.95 -3.78
CA LEU A 150 7.19 13.66 -3.61
C LEU A 150 8.05 12.51 -4.12
N GLN A 151 8.61 12.65 -5.33
CA GLN A 151 9.51 11.66 -5.90
C GLN A 151 10.78 11.50 -5.05
N ALA A 152 11.33 12.62 -4.54
CA ALA A 152 12.50 12.57 -3.66
C ALA A 152 12.24 11.78 -2.37
N ASP A 153 11.14 12.06 -1.67
CA ASP A 153 10.79 11.34 -0.45
C ASP A 153 10.56 9.84 -0.71
N TYR A 154 9.91 9.49 -1.83
CA TYR A 154 9.76 8.11 -2.26
C TYR A 154 11.12 7.40 -2.41
N LEU A 155 12.09 8.05 -3.06
CA LEU A 155 13.43 7.50 -3.27
C LEU A 155 14.20 7.33 -1.97
N TYR A 156 14.12 8.30 -1.05
CA TYR A 156 14.74 8.19 0.28
C TYR A 156 14.08 7.10 1.12
N SER A 157 12.75 7.01 1.08
CA SER A 157 12.00 5.94 1.75
C SER A 157 12.45 4.58 1.22
N LYS A 158 12.54 4.40 -0.11
CA LYS A 158 13.04 3.18 -0.74
C LYS A 158 14.48 2.87 -0.31
N ALA A 159 15.37 3.85 -0.31
CA ALA A 159 16.75 3.69 0.16
C ALA A 159 16.82 3.18 1.61
N LEU A 160 15.95 3.67 2.50
CA LEU A 160 15.88 3.25 3.90
C LEU A 160 15.24 1.88 4.10
N THR A 161 14.35 1.44 3.21
CA THR A 161 13.85 0.05 3.26
C THR A 161 14.96 -0.97 2.98
N ILE A 162 15.94 -0.60 2.16
CA ILE A 162 17.10 -1.45 1.82
C ILE A 162 18.19 -1.31 2.88
N SER A 163 18.54 -0.07 3.24
CA SER A 163 19.58 0.25 4.22
C SER A 163 19.02 1.20 5.31
N PRO A 164 18.45 0.65 6.40
CA PRO A 164 17.82 1.43 7.47
C PRO A 164 18.76 2.42 8.19
N HIS A 165 20.07 2.17 8.15
CA HIS A 165 21.09 2.97 8.83
C HIS A 165 21.84 3.93 7.90
N ASN A 166 21.33 4.20 6.69
CA ASN A 166 21.97 5.18 5.81
C ASN A 166 21.74 6.61 6.34
N GLU A 167 22.82 7.24 6.83
CA GLU A 167 22.78 8.58 7.42
C GLU A 167 22.29 9.66 6.44
N LYS A 168 22.74 9.61 5.17
CA LYS A 168 22.36 10.60 4.15
C LYS A 168 20.86 10.53 3.85
N ALA A 169 20.35 9.31 3.62
CA ALA A 169 18.95 9.09 3.33
C ALA A 169 18.05 9.44 4.54
N LEU A 170 18.50 9.16 5.77
CA LEU A 170 17.79 9.55 7.00
C LEU A 170 17.70 11.07 7.15
N SER A 171 18.82 11.77 6.94
CA SER A 171 18.87 13.24 7.04
C SER A 171 18.00 13.90 5.97
N ASN A 172 18.12 13.44 4.72
CA ASN A 172 17.33 13.96 3.61
C ASN A 172 15.83 13.72 3.81
N ARG A 173 15.43 12.49 4.18
CA ARG A 173 14.04 12.17 4.48
C ARG A 173 13.49 12.96 5.66
N GLY A 174 14.28 13.17 6.70
CA GLY A 174 13.88 14.00 7.84
C GLY A 174 13.52 15.44 7.43
N ARG A 175 14.14 15.95 6.36
CA ARG A 175 13.83 17.27 5.78
C ARG A 175 12.64 17.24 4.83
N THR A 176 12.48 16.20 4.01
CA THR A 176 11.38 16.10 3.02
C THR A 176 10.05 15.67 3.63
N LEU A 177 10.07 14.81 4.64
CA LEU A 177 8.87 14.22 5.24
C LEU A 177 7.82 15.25 5.68
N PRO A 178 8.14 16.30 6.47
CA PRO A 178 7.12 17.29 6.87
C PRO A 178 6.52 18.05 5.66
N LEU A 179 7.31 18.25 4.60
CA LEU A 179 6.83 18.92 3.38
C LEU A 179 5.87 18.01 2.61
N VAL A 180 6.18 16.72 2.50
CA VAL A 180 5.30 15.74 1.85
C VAL A 180 4.00 15.58 2.64
N GLU A 181 4.06 15.50 3.96
CA GLU A 181 2.87 15.43 4.81
C GLU A 181 1.96 16.65 4.61
N GLU A 182 2.52 17.86 4.51
CA GLU A 182 1.76 19.07 4.23
C GLU A 182 1.13 19.05 2.82
N ILE A 183 1.90 18.62 1.81
CA ILE A 183 1.43 18.48 0.42
C ILE A 183 0.26 17.50 0.36
N ASP A 184 0.39 16.32 0.97
CA ASP A 184 -0.64 15.29 1.01
C ASP A 184 -1.90 15.80 1.71
N GLN A 185 -1.76 16.43 2.89
CA GLN A 185 -2.88 17.03 3.61
C GLN A 185 -3.60 18.09 2.77
N ARG A 186 -2.86 18.93 2.03
CA ARG A 186 -3.44 19.92 1.14
C ARG A 186 -4.24 19.26 0.01
N TYR A 187 -3.70 18.21 -0.61
CA TYR A 187 -4.41 17.46 -1.64
C TYR A 187 -5.69 16.81 -1.11
N PHE A 188 -5.64 16.21 0.10
CA PHE A 188 -6.83 15.67 0.72
C PHE A 188 -7.87 16.74 1.03
N SER A 189 -7.47 17.92 1.51
CA SER A 189 -8.39 19.05 1.71
C SER A 189 -9.06 19.49 0.40
N ILE A 190 -8.32 19.50 -0.71
CA ILE A 190 -8.88 19.78 -2.03
C ILE A 190 -9.91 18.71 -2.42
N ILE A 191 -9.60 17.42 -2.22
CA ILE A 191 -10.53 16.32 -2.49
C ILE A 191 -11.79 16.45 -1.63
N ASP A 192 -11.66 16.67 -0.33
CA ASP A 192 -12.78 16.83 0.59
C ASP A 192 -13.66 18.01 0.20
N SER A 193 -13.06 19.12 -0.25
CA SER A 193 -13.82 20.27 -0.76
C SER A 193 -14.64 19.93 -2.01
N LYS A 194 -14.10 19.09 -2.91
CA LYS A 194 -14.80 18.61 -4.11
C LYS A 194 -15.90 17.63 -3.75
N VAL A 195 -15.64 16.70 -2.84
CA VAL A 195 -16.64 15.76 -2.32
C VAL A 195 -17.80 16.53 -1.69
N LYS A 196 -17.52 17.54 -0.86
CA LYS A 196 -18.55 18.40 -0.25
C LYS A 196 -19.41 19.10 -1.29
N LYS A 197 -18.81 19.60 -2.39
CA LYS A 197 -19.56 20.20 -3.50
C LYS A 197 -20.48 19.19 -4.19
N VAL A 198 -20.02 17.96 -4.40
CA VAL A 198 -20.85 16.88 -4.99
C VAL A 198 -21.99 16.48 -4.04
N MET A 199 -21.71 16.36 -2.75
CA MET A 199 -22.71 16.02 -1.72
C MET A 199 -23.76 17.12 -1.51
N ALA A 200 -23.43 18.38 -1.82
CA ALA A 200 -24.37 19.50 -1.79
C ALA A 200 -25.39 19.49 -2.94
N ILE A 201 -25.15 18.71 -4.00
CA ILE A 201 -26.09 18.60 -5.13
C ILE A 201 -27.35 17.86 -4.65
N PRO A 202 -28.57 18.40 -4.90
CA PRO A 202 -29.81 17.74 -4.51
C PRO A 202 -29.93 16.34 -5.12
N LYS A 203 -30.30 15.35 -4.29
CA LYS A 203 -30.43 13.93 -4.69
C LYS A 203 -31.43 13.70 -5.84
N GLY A 204 -32.41 14.60 -6.00
CA GLY A 204 -33.40 14.55 -7.08
C GLY A 204 -32.93 15.12 -8.42
N ASN A 205 -31.69 15.63 -8.51
CA ASN A 205 -31.17 16.21 -9.74
C ASN A 205 -31.05 15.14 -10.85
N SER A 206 -31.76 15.35 -11.96
CA SER A 206 -31.77 14.42 -13.10
C SER A 206 -30.41 14.28 -13.78
N ALA A 207 -29.61 15.35 -13.85
CA ALA A 207 -28.26 15.30 -14.39
C ALA A 207 -27.33 14.47 -13.50
N LEU A 208 -27.43 14.62 -12.17
CA LEU A 208 -26.65 13.79 -11.24
C LEU A 208 -27.04 12.31 -11.38
N ARG A 209 -28.34 12.00 -11.46
CA ARG A 209 -28.82 10.63 -11.68
C ARG A 209 -28.25 10.03 -12.97
N ARG A 210 -28.28 10.79 -14.07
CA ARG A 210 -27.73 10.36 -15.36
C ARG A 210 -26.22 10.10 -15.28
N VAL A 211 -25.46 11.02 -14.68
CA VAL A 211 -24.01 10.84 -14.50
C VAL A 211 -23.71 9.63 -13.63
N MET A 212 -24.44 9.40 -12.53
CA MET A 212 -24.24 8.21 -11.69
C MET A 212 -24.53 6.91 -12.44
N GLU A 213 -25.58 6.90 -13.27
CA GLU A 213 -25.92 5.74 -14.10
C GLU A 213 -24.86 5.47 -15.18
N GLU A 214 -24.37 6.51 -15.87
CA GLU A 214 -23.27 6.36 -16.84
C GLU A 214 -21.97 5.90 -16.15
N SER A 215 -21.65 6.49 -14.99
CA SER A 215 -20.47 6.14 -14.19
C SER A 215 -20.47 4.67 -13.74
N TYR A 216 -21.65 4.10 -13.50
CA TYR A 216 -21.82 2.69 -13.15
C TYR A 216 -21.31 1.76 -14.26
N TYR A 217 -21.71 2.01 -15.52
CA TYR A 217 -21.25 1.22 -16.66
C TYR A 217 -19.76 1.44 -16.95
N HIS A 218 -19.29 2.69 -16.84
CA HIS A 218 -17.87 3.01 -16.99
C HIS A 218 -17.00 2.28 -15.97
N HIS A 219 -17.45 2.19 -14.71
CA HIS A 219 -16.73 1.46 -13.69
C HIS A 219 -16.58 -0.03 -14.05
N ILE A 220 -17.67 -0.68 -14.47
CA ILE A 220 -17.64 -2.08 -14.91
C ILE A 220 -16.71 -2.26 -16.13
N TYR A 221 -16.79 -1.37 -17.11
CA TYR A 221 -15.93 -1.41 -18.29
C TYR A 221 -14.45 -1.35 -17.92
N HIS A 222 -14.04 -0.36 -17.11
CA HIS A 222 -12.63 -0.20 -16.77
C HIS A 222 -12.10 -1.34 -15.90
N THR A 223 -12.88 -1.85 -14.94
CA THR A 223 -12.41 -2.95 -14.08
C THR A 223 -12.21 -4.24 -14.86
N VAL A 224 -13.10 -4.62 -15.78
CA VAL A 224 -12.93 -5.84 -16.58
C VAL A 224 -11.88 -5.66 -17.69
N ALA A 225 -11.75 -4.45 -18.25
CA ALA A 225 -10.74 -4.15 -19.28
C ALA A 225 -9.31 -4.27 -18.73
N ILE A 226 -9.07 -3.89 -17.46
CA ILE A 226 -7.77 -4.07 -16.80
C ILE A 226 -7.41 -5.56 -16.68
N GLU A 227 -8.41 -6.44 -16.54
CA GLU A 227 -8.22 -7.89 -16.51
C GLU A 227 -8.02 -8.51 -17.91
N GLY A 228 -8.17 -7.70 -18.96
CA GLY A 228 -7.94 -8.08 -20.37
C GLY A 228 -9.22 -8.37 -21.17
N ASN A 229 -10.40 -8.02 -20.65
CA ASN A 229 -11.67 -8.20 -21.34
C ASN A 229 -11.78 -7.25 -22.55
N THR A 230 -12.29 -7.75 -23.68
CA THR A 230 -12.34 -7.02 -24.96
C THR A 230 -13.70 -6.41 -25.30
N LEU A 231 -14.67 -6.46 -24.37
CA LEU A 231 -15.99 -5.87 -24.57
C LEU A 231 -15.94 -4.34 -24.52
N THR A 232 -16.64 -3.70 -25.44
CA THR A 232 -16.81 -2.23 -25.48
C THR A 232 -17.87 -1.77 -24.48
N LEU A 233 -17.86 -0.49 -24.12
CA LEU A 233 -18.85 0.10 -23.22
C LEU A 233 -20.30 -0.09 -23.70
N SER A 234 -20.55 0.05 -25.01
CA SER A 234 -21.88 -0.12 -25.59
C SER A 234 -22.35 -1.58 -25.52
N GLU A 235 -21.45 -2.53 -25.75
CA GLU A 235 -21.74 -3.96 -25.60
C GLU A 235 -22.04 -4.32 -24.14
N ILE A 236 -21.25 -3.81 -23.19
CA ILE A 236 -21.49 -3.99 -21.75
C ILE A 236 -22.86 -3.44 -21.34
N ARG A 237 -23.19 -2.23 -21.80
CA ARG A 237 -24.50 -1.64 -21.56
C ARG A 237 -25.62 -2.53 -22.10
N HIS A 238 -25.48 -2.99 -23.35
CA HIS A 238 -26.45 -3.89 -23.97
C HIS A 238 -26.65 -5.18 -23.16
N ILE A 239 -25.57 -5.82 -22.71
CA ILE A 239 -25.61 -7.04 -21.89
C ILE A 239 -26.34 -6.81 -20.57
N ILE A 240 -26.07 -5.70 -19.88
CA ILE A 240 -26.65 -5.43 -18.56
C ILE A 240 -28.12 -5.01 -18.67
N GLU A 241 -28.46 -4.15 -19.63
CA GLU A 241 -29.82 -3.62 -19.79
C GLU A 241 -30.77 -4.67 -20.37
N THR A 242 -30.35 -5.38 -21.43
CA THR A 242 -31.24 -6.31 -22.15
C THR A 242 -31.13 -7.76 -21.68
N ARG A 243 -29.99 -8.14 -21.06
CA ARG A 243 -29.64 -9.53 -20.72
C ARG A 243 -29.49 -10.47 -21.92
N TYR A 244 -29.43 -9.93 -23.14
CA TYR A 244 -29.10 -10.70 -24.34
C TYR A 244 -27.58 -10.79 -24.54
N ALA A 245 -27.14 -11.90 -25.13
CA ALA A 245 -25.74 -12.12 -25.43
C ALA A 245 -25.30 -11.33 -26.67
N VAL A 246 -24.08 -10.82 -26.64
CA VAL A 246 -23.46 -10.16 -27.80
C VAL A 246 -22.89 -11.21 -28.75
N PRO A 247 -23.28 -11.22 -30.04
CA PRO A 247 -22.77 -12.20 -30.99
C PRO A 247 -21.28 -11.97 -31.29
N GLY A 248 -20.52 -13.05 -31.47
CA GLY A 248 -19.10 -12.98 -31.83
C GLY A 248 -18.14 -12.64 -30.67
N LYS A 249 -18.64 -12.50 -29.44
CA LYS A 249 -17.83 -12.27 -28.23
C LYS A 249 -17.82 -13.49 -27.31
N SER A 250 -16.79 -13.63 -26.49
CA SER A 250 -16.68 -14.78 -25.57
C SER A 250 -17.77 -14.73 -24.50
N LEU A 251 -18.41 -15.87 -24.24
CA LEU A 251 -19.37 -15.98 -23.13
C LEU A 251 -18.69 -15.79 -21.77
N ALA A 252 -17.40 -16.13 -21.64
CA ALA A 252 -16.67 -15.91 -20.41
C ALA A 252 -16.50 -14.41 -20.10
N GLU A 253 -16.16 -13.60 -21.12
CA GLU A 253 -16.05 -12.14 -21.00
C GLU A 253 -17.39 -11.50 -20.63
N GLN A 254 -18.50 -12.00 -21.21
CA GLN A 254 -19.85 -11.53 -20.88
C GLN A 254 -20.25 -11.92 -19.46
N ASN A 255 -19.87 -13.12 -19.01
CA ASN A 255 -20.13 -13.60 -17.65
C ASN A 255 -19.37 -12.82 -16.57
N GLU A 256 -18.13 -12.38 -16.85
CA GLU A 256 -17.37 -11.47 -15.97
C GLU A 256 -18.13 -10.16 -15.75
N VAL A 257 -18.65 -9.55 -16.82
CA VAL A 257 -19.45 -8.34 -16.76
C VAL A 257 -20.71 -8.52 -15.91
N LEU A 258 -21.42 -9.65 -16.09
CA LEU A 258 -22.60 -9.98 -15.30
C LEU A 258 -22.26 -10.21 -13.82
N GLY A 259 -21.13 -10.86 -13.54
CA GLY A 259 -20.63 -11.07 -12.19
C GLY A 259 -20.29 -9.77 -11.48
N MET A 260 -19.58 -8.87 -12.16
CA MET A 260 -19.27 -7.52 -11.65
C MET A 260 -20.54 -6.71 -11.39
N HIS A 261 -21.51 -6.73 -12.30
CA HIS A 261 -22.81 -6.08 -12.10
C HIS A 261 -23.52 -6.60 -10.84
N ALA A 262 -23.58 -7.93 -10.66
CA ALA A 262 -24.22 -8.56 -9.51
C ALA A 262 -23.50 -8.22 -8.19
N ALA A 263 -22.17 -8.17 -8.21
CA ALA A 263 -21.36 -7.80 -7.06
C ALA A 263 -21.57 -6.34 -6.65
N LEU A 264 -21.53 -5.40 -7.59
CA LEU A 264 -21.78 -3.99 -7.30
C LEU A 264 -23.20 -3.74 -6.78
N LYS A 265 -24.18 -4.45 -7.34
CA LYS A 265 -25.56 -4.38 -6.84
C LYS A 265 -25.62 -4.82 -5.38
N PHE A 266 -24.99 -5.94 -5.02
CA PHE A 266 -24.93 -6.44 -3.65
C PHE A 266 -24.23 -5.45 -2.69
N VAL A 267 -23.11 -4.85 -3.10
CA VAL A 267 -22.43 -3.82 -2.30
C VAL A 267 -23.37 -2.65 -2.03
N ASN A 268 -24.00 -2.09 -3.07
CA ASN A 268 -24.85 -0.91 -2.95
C ASN A 268 -26.13 -1.17 -2.16
N THR A 269 -26.73 -2.36 -2.27
CA THR A 269 -28.00 -2.66 -1.58
C THR A 269 -27.81 -3.18 -0.16
N THR A 270 -26.76 -3.97 0.08
CA THR A 270 -26.62 -4.74 1.32
C THR A 270 -25.51 -4.21 2.20
N LEU A 271 -24.35 -3.84 1.64
CA LEU A 271 -23.18 -3.48 2.44
C LEU A 271 -23.13 -1.99 2.77
N VAL A 272 -23.47 -1.11 1.83
CA VAL A 272 -23.40 0.35 2.02
C VAL A 272 -24.35 0.85 3.11
N SER A 273 -25.55 0.25 3.23
CA SER A 273 -26.55 0.65 4.24
C SER A 273 -26.41 -0.10 5.56
N ARG A 274 -25.55 -1.11 5.65
CA ARG A 274 -25.39 -1.90 6.87
C ARG A 274 -24.50 -1.17 7.87
N ILE A 275 -24.99 -1.07 9.10
CA ILE A 275 -24.21 -0.54 10.23
C ILE A 275 -23.42 -1.69 10.85
N GLY A 276 -22.11 -1.51 11.01
CA GLY A 276 -21.22 -2.50 11.63
C GLY A 276 -19.90 -2.68 10.87
N SER A 277 -19.06 -3.59 11.34
CA SER A 277 -17.81 -3.94 10.68
C SER A 277 -18.04 -4.70 9.37
N VAL A 278 -17.06 -4.60 8.47
CA VAL A 278 -16.96 -5.50 7.31
C VAL A 278 -16.38 -6.82 7.81
N THR A 279 -16.89 -7.95 7.33
CA THR A 279 -16.41 -9.28 7.74
C THR A 279 -15.79 -10.02 6.56
N SER A 280 -14.98 -11.05 6.84
CA SER A 280 -14.44 -11.94 5.80
C SER A 280 -15.54 -12.64 5.00
N ARG A 281 -16.72 -12.84 5.58
CA ARG A 281 -17.89 -13.40 4.87
C ARG A 281 -18.41 -12.46 3.79
N ASP A 282 -18.48 -11.17 4.07
CA ASP A 282 -18.95 -10.17 3.11
C ASP A 282 -18.06 -10.14 1.87
N ILE A 283 -16.77 -10.27 2.10
CA ILE A 283 -15.76 -10.32 1.06
C ILE A 283 -15.92 -11.59 0.21
N LEU A 284 -16.13 -12.76 0.84
CA LEU A 284 -16.41 -14.00 0.10
C LEU A 284 -17.74 -13.93 -0.66
N ASP A 285 -18.74 -13.21 -0.15
CA ASP A 285 -20.03 -13.02 -0.80
C ASP A 285 -19.95 -12.07 -2.00
N ILE A 286 -19.07 -11.06 -1.95
CA ILE A 286 -18.68 -10.26 -3.12
C ILE A 286 -17.97 -11.16 -4.13
N HIS A 287 -16.93 -11.89 -3.72
CA HIS A 287 -16.15 -12.76 -4.60
C HIS A 287 -17.03 -13.83 -5.28
N ARG A 288 -17.99 -14.40 -4.54
CA ARG A 288 -18.97 -15.35 -5.10
C ARG A 288 -19.78 -14.76 -6.24
N ARG A 289 -20.10 -13.47 -6.20
CA ARG A 289 -20.87 -12.80 -7.26
C ARG A 289 -20.00 -12.40 -8.43
N VAL A 290 -18.81 -11.87 -8.16
CA VAL A 290 -17.83 -11.52 -9.21
C VAL A 290 -17.50 -12.72 -10.07
N LEU A 291 -17.13 -13.85 -9.45
CA LEU A 291 -16.71 -15.05 -10.19
C LEU A 291 -17.85 -16.02 -10.49
N GLY A 292 -19.03 -15.87 -9.88
CA GLY A 292 -20.08 -16.90 -9.88
C GLY A 292 -20.59 -17.30 -11.27
N TYR A 293 -20.60 -16.39 -12.24
CA TYR A 293 -20.99 -16.69 -13.62
C TYR A 293 -19.83 -17.20 -14.48
N ALA A 294 -18.59 -16.88 -14.11
CA ALA A 294 -17.39 -17.23 -14.87
C ALA A 294 -16.77 -18.57 -14.42
N ASP A 295 -16.69 -18.78 -13.11
CA ASP A 295 -16.22 -20.00 -12.44
C ASP A 295 -17.00 -20.22 -11.12
N PRO A 296 -18.14 -20.93 -11.17
CA PRO A 296 -18.97 -21.16 -9.97
C PRO A 296 -18.31 -22.10 -8.95
N VAL A 297 -17.26 -22.85 -9.32
CA VAL A 297 -16.61 -23.83 -8.42
C VAL A 297 -15.72 -23.11 -7.41
N GLU A 298 -14.98 -22.11 -7.89
CA GLU A 298 -14.05 -21.30 -7.08
C GLU A 298 -14.70 -20.05 -6.49
N ALA A 299 -15.89 -19.68 -6.97
CA ALA A 299 -16.65 -18.53 -6.50
C ALA A 299 -16.90 -18.54 -4.98
N GLY A 300 -16.35 -17.54 -4.28
CA GLY A 300 -16.50 -17.39 -2.83
C GLY A 300 -15.70 -18.39 -2.00
N ARG A 301 -14.65 -18.99 -2.57
CA ARG A 301 -13.67 -19.82 -1.86
C ARG A 301 -12.29 -19.16 -1.85
N PHE A 302 -11.48 -19.51 -0.85
CA PHE A 302 -10.07 -19.14 -0.83
C PHE A 302 -9.28 -20.09 -1.72
N ARG A 303 -8.22 -19.57 -2.34
CA ARG A 303 -7.30 -20.40 -3.14
C ARG A 303 -6.69 -21.54 -2.31
N ALA A 304 -6.62 -22.72 -2.92
CA ALA A 304 -5.93 -23.88 -2.35
C ALA A 304 -4.50 -24.05 -2.89
N THR A 305 -4.20 -23.44 -4.04
CA THR A 305 -2.93 -23.62 -4.76
C THR A 305 -2.09 -22.35 -4.76
N GLN A 306 -0.77 -22.53 -4.72
CA GLN A 306 0.16 -21.42 -4.88
C GLN A 306 0.21 -20.99 -6.35
N VAL A 307 0.19 -19.68 -6.58
CA VAL A 307 0.18 -19.08 -7.93
C VAL A 307 1.34 -18.12 -8.06
N LEU A 308 2.03 -18.18 -9.20
CA LEU A 308 3.01 -17.19 -9.61
C LEU A 308 2.29 -16.04 -10.32
N ARG A 309 2.11 -14.93 -9.61
CA ARG A 309 1.90 -13.60 -10.20
C ARG A 309 3.25 -12.87 -10.15
N GLY A 310 3.45 -11.88 -11.03
CA GLY A 310 4.66 -11.06 -11.06
C GLY A 310 5.12 -10.65 -9.64
N PRO A 311 6.43 -10.40 -9.42
CA PRO A 311 6.93 -10.16 -8.09
C PRO A 311 6.24 -8.94 -7.43
N PRO A 312 6.00 -8.96 -6.10
CA PRO A 312 6.28 -10.03 -5.15
C PRO A 312 5.32 -11.22 -5.26
N HIS A 313 5.84 -12.44 -5.07
CA HIS A 313 5.02 -13.64 -5.07
C HIS A 313 4.00 -13.58 -3.92
N PRO A 314 2.73 -13.94 -4.18
CA PRO A 314 1.73 -13.93 -3.13
C PRO A 314 2.12 -14.93 -2.03
N ALA A 315 1.67 -14.69 -0.79
CA ALA A 315 1.89 -15.61 0.32
C ALA A 315 1.44 -17.03 -0.06
N ALA A 316 1.95 -18.07 0.64
CA ALA A 316 1.41 -19.43 0.50
C ALA A 316 -0.13 -19.41 0.65
N PRO A 317 -0.90 -20.34 0.05
CA PRO A 317 -2.34 -20.40 0.23
C PRO A 317 -2.68 -20.46 1.73
N ALA A 318 -3.05 -19.32 2.28
CA ALA A 318 -3.33 -19.16 3.69
C ALA A 318 -4.84 -19.07 3.89
N GLY A 319 -5.32 -19.77 4.92
CA GLY A 319 -6.74 -19.88 5.23
C GLY A 319 -7.35 -18.60 5.83
N ARG A 320 -8.55 -18.76 6.40
CA ARG A 320 -9.37 -17.69 7.01
C ARG A 320 -8.61 -16.68 7.91
N GLY A 321 -7.54 -17.09 8.59
CA GLY A 321 -6.80 -16.23 9.53
C GLY A 321 -6.13 -15.01 8.88
N GLU A 322 -5.62 -15.12 7.65
CA GLU A 322 -4.98 -13.98 6.97
C GLU A 322 -6.02 -12.99 6.43
N ALA A 323 -7.15 -13.52 5.94
CA ALA A 323 -8.29 -12.71 5.53
C ALA A 323 -8.93 -11.97 6.72
N ASP A 324 -9.07 -12.62 7.88
CA ASP A 324 -9.55 -11.98 9.10
C ASP A 324 -8.55 -10.92 9.61
N GLY A 325 -7.24 -11.11 9.41
CA GLY A 325 -6.22 -10.09 9.67
C GLY A 325 -6.36 -8.87 8.76
N GLY A 326 -6.60 -9.09 7.46
CA GLY A 326 -6.88 -8.03 6.51
C GLY A 326 -8.16 -7.26 6.85
N VAL A 327 -9.23 -7.97 7.23
CA VAL A 327 -10.50 -7.39 7.69
C VAL A 327 -10.31 -6.54 8.95
N ARG A 328 -9.59 -7.06 9.94
CA ARG A 328 -9.25 -6.32 11.16
C ARG A 328 -8.46 -5.05 10.85
N ALA A 329 -7.53 -5.10 9.89
CA ALA A 329 -6.81 -3.90 9.47
C ALA A 329 -7.76 -2.83 8.89
N VAL A 330 -8.77 -3.20 8.10
CA VAL A 330 -9.74 -2.21 7.57
C VAL A 330 -10.64 -1.61 8.66
N ASP A 331 -10.94 -2.38 9.71
CA ASP A 331 -11.71 -1.93 10.88
C ASP A 331 -10.87 -1.06 11.83
N GLU A 332 -9.64 -1.47 12.16
CA GLU A 332 -8.72 -0.73 13.04
C GLU A 332 -8.27 0.60 12.42
N LEU A 333 -8.06 0.64 11.10
CA LEU A 333 -7.81 1.88 10.36
C LEU A 333 -9.04 2.80 10.30
N GLY A 334 -10.21 2.32 10.73
CA GLY A 334 -11.47 3.02 10.63
C GLY A 334 -11.68 4.19 11.57
N GLY A 335 -10.86 4.32 12.62
CA GLY A 335 -10.98 5.39 13.62
C GLY A 335 -10.11 6.62 13.40
N CYS A 336 -9.01 6.54 12.63
CA CYS A 336 -7.95 7.57 12.69
C CYS A 336 -7.48 8.15 11.34
N GLN A 337 -7.95 7.65 10.18
CA GLN A 337 -7.49 8.11 8.86
C GLN A 337 -8.59 8.76 8.02
N GLN A 338 -8.18 9.69 7.15
CA GLN A 338 -9.06 10.31 6.15
C GLN A 338 -9.61 9.25 5.16
N PRO A 339 -10.79 9.48 4.54
CA PRO A 339 -11.49 8.46 3.75
C PRO A 339 -10.71 7.99 2.50
N ALA A 340 -10.00 8.89 1.82
CA ALA A 340 -9.25 8.57 0.61
C ALA A 340 -8.08 7.59 0.86
N PRO A 341 -7.12 7.85 1.78
CA PRO A 341 -6.05 6.90 2.07
C PRO A 341 -6.58 5.60 2.69
N ARG A 342 -7.69 5.66 3.43
CA ARG A 342 -8.39 4.47 3.94
C ARG A 342 -8.89 3.57 2.81
N GLY A 343 -9.49 4.14 1.76
CA GLY A 343 -9.97 3.39 0.59
C GLY A 343 -8.86 2.64 -0.14
N VAL A 344 -7.73 3.30 -0.37
CA VAL A 344 -6.56 2.71 -1.05
C VAL A 344 -5.95 1.57 -0.23
N ARG A 345 -5.71 1.79 1.07
CA ARG A 345 -5.14 0.76 1.96
C ARG A 345 -6.07 -0.44 2.14
N GLY A 346 -7.38 -0.18 2.28
CA GLY A 346 -8.38 -1.24 2.39
C GLY A 346 -8.44 -2.10 1.13
N ALA A 347 -8.45 -1.49 -0.05
CA ALA A 347 -8.45 -2.22 -1.32
C ALA A 347 -7.19 -3.08 -1.49
N GLY A 348 -6.00 -2.54 -1.20
CA GLY A 348 -4.74 -3.27 -1.30
C GLY A 348 -4.63 -4.47 -0.35
N ALA A 349 -5.05 -4.31 0.91
CA ALA A 349 -5.04 -5.39 1.90
C ALA A 349 -6.01 -6.53 1.55
N LEU A 350 -7.19 -6.19 1.00
CA LEU A 350 -8.19 -7.18 0.57
C LEU A 350 -7.73 -7.97 -0.65
N GLN A 351 -7.09 -7.29 -1.61
CA GLN A 351 -6.62 -7.92 -2.84
C GLN A 351 -5.52 -8.94 -2.55
N ALA A 352 -4.65 -8.68 -1.57
CA ALA A 352 -3.59 -9.60 -1.13
C ALA A 352 -4.11 -10.92 -0.55
N GLY A 353 -5.25 -10.89 0.17
CA GLY A 353 -5.79 -12.06 0.87
C GLY A 353 -6.67 -12.98 0.02
N LEU A 354 -7.36 -12.44 -1.00
CA LEU A 354 -8.36 -13.19 -1.77
C LEU A 354 -7.85 -13.81 -3.05
N HIS A 355 -6.64 -13.43 -3.51
CA HIS A 355 -6.10 -13.71 -4.84
C HIS A 355 -6.71 -14.97 -5.52
N PRO A 356 -7.68 -14.79 -6.43
CA PRO A 356 -8.38 -15.91 -7.04
C PRO A 356 -7.44 -16.78 -7.87
N PRO A 357 -7.71 -18.09 -8.02
CA PRO A 357 -6.99 -18.93 -8.96
C PRO A 357 -7.15 -18.35 -10.38
N LEU A 358 -6.03 -18.34 -11.10
CA LEU A 358 -5.83 -17.69 -12.38
C LEU A 358 -6.91 -18.07 -13.42
N ARG A 359 -7.77 -17.11 -13.74
CA ARG A 359 -8.32 -17.03 -15.11
C ARG A 359 -8.21 -15.61 -15.63
N GLY A 360 -6.97 -15.24 -15.93
CA GLY A 360 -6.62 -14.05 -16.68
C GLY A 360 -5.18 -14.23 -17.14
N ARG A 361 -5.00 -14.62 -18.40
CA ARG A 361 -3.68 -14.66 -19.05
C ARG A 361 -3.11 -13.24 -19.03
N GLN A 362 -2.34 -12.88 -18.01
CA GLN A 362 -1.25 -11.93 -18.25
C GLN A 362 -0.24 -12.69 -19.10
N ARG A 363 -0.41 -12.62 -20.43
CA ARG A 363 0.59 -13.15 -21.35
C ARG A 363 1.90 -12.42 -21.05
N PRO A 364 3.02 -13.12 -20.82
CA PRO A 364 4.30 -12.51 -21.01
C PRO A 364 4.46 -12.25 -22.52
N HIS A 365 5.15 -11.16 -22.88
CA HIS A 365 5.51 -10.75 -24.24
C HIS A 365 4.46 -9.95 -25.03
N LEU A 366 4.54 -8.62 -24.89
CA LEU A 366 4.59 -7.72 -26.04
C LEU A 366 5.85 -6.85 -25.91
N ALA A 367 7.00 -7.50 -26.08
CA ALA A 367 8.13 -6.86 -26.72
C ALA A 367 7.84 -6.91 -28.24
N ALA A 368 8.15 -5.83 -28.96
CA ALA A 368 7.83 -5.55 -30.36
C ALA A 368 6.40 -5.03 -30.61
N ALA A 369 6.20 -3.75 -30.33
CA ALA A 369 5.44 -2.88 -31.22
C ALA A 369 6.40 -1.77 -31.63
N ASP A 370 6.81 -1.80 -32.89
CA ASP A 370 7.52 -0.73 -33.58
C ASP A 370 6.78 0.60 -33.37
N GLU A 371 7.48 1.63 -32.89
CA GLU A 371 7.01 3.01 -33.07
C GLU A 371 7.34 3.47 -34.49
N PRO A 372 6.45 4.24 -35.13
CA PRO A 372 6.71 4.85 -36.44
C PRO A 372 7.68 6.04 -36.28
N ASP A 373 8.74 6.05 -37.08
CA ASP A 373 9.70 7.15 -37.20
C ASP A 373 8.99 8.48 -37.55
N PRO A 374 9.19 9.56 -36.78
CA PRO A 374 8.70 10.88 -37.09
C PRO A 374 9.81 11.71 -37.73
N ASP A 375 10.27 11.35 -38.94
CA ASP A 375 11.09 12.25 -39.77
C ASP A 375 11.16 11.74 -41.21
N ALA A 376 10.18 12.12 -42.03
CA ALA A 376 10.27 12.02 -43.49
C ALA A 376 9.49 13.17 -44.16
N GLY A 377 9.94 14.40 -43.89
CA GLY A 377 9.64 15.54 -44.75
C GLY A 377 10.64 15.56 -45.91
N GLY A 378 10.18 15.29 -47.13
CA GLY A 378 11.03 15.36 -48.33
C GLY A 378 10.30 15.01 -49.61
N VAL A 379 9.63 15.99 -50.22
CA VAL A 379 9.21 15.99 -51.63
C VAL A 379 10.47 16.14 -52.50
N PRO A 380 10.64 15.38 -53.60
CA PRO A 380 10.31 15.94 -54.93
C PRO A 380 9.72 14.96 -55.96
N ALA A 381 8.71 15.48 -56.66
CA ALA A 381 8.50 15.56 -58.12
C ALA A 381 8.86 14.41 -59.11
N HIS A 382 7.95 14.27 -60.09
CA HIS A 382 8.10 13.71 -61.46
C HIS A 382 8.21 12.19 -61.63
N HIS A 383 7.19 11.52 -62.20
CA HIS A 383 6.94 11.40 -63.64
C HIS A 383 5.85 10.34 -63.90
N HIS A 384 4.86 10.68 -64.74
CA HIS A 384 4.07 9.72 -65.51
C HIS A 384 4.98 9.02 -66.53
N PRO A 385 4.70 7.74 -66.89
CA PRO A 385 3.92 7.53 -68.11
C PRO A 385 2.94 6.33 -68.10
N GLN A 386 2.21 6.29 -69.21
CA GLN A 386 1.11 5.44 -69.68
C GLN A 386 1.44 3.97 -69.93
N GLY A 387 0.37 3.16 -70.02
CA GLY A 387 0.26 1.93 -70.83
C GLY A 387 0.66 0.64 -70.11
N ALA A 388 0.02 -0.53 -70.29
CA ALA A 388 -1.04 -0.95 -71.18
C ALA A 388 -1.60 -2.33 -70.73
N GLU A 389 -2.85 -2.58 -71.12
CA GLU A 389 -3.49 -3.85 -71.53
C GLU A 389 -3.41 -5.13 -70.69
N GLY A 390 -4.59 -5.77 -70.56
CA GLY A 390 -4.84 -7.11 -70.05
C GLY A 390 -6.26 -7.28 -69.58
#